data_AF-A0AAX1EJK6-F1
#
_entry.id   AF-A0AAX1EJK6-F1
#
_cell.length_a   1.000
_cell.length_b   1.000
_cell.length_c   1.000
_cell.angle_alpha   90.00
_cell.angle_beta   90.00
_cell.angle_gamma   90.00
#
_symmetry.space_group_name_H-M   'P 1'
#
loop_
_entity.id
_entity.type
_entity.pdbx_description
1 polymer ?
#
loop_
_entity_poly.entity_id
_entity_poly.type
_entity_poly.pdbx_seq_one_letter_code
_entity_poly.pdbx_strand_id
1 'polypeptide(L)'
;MYFWQAGLVVKLVMFLLLIASISSWTLIFQRAWYFKRKKRQMMDFIQRFSESADLGKLYTEINSQSSKIQGLAAIFQAGFKEFVRSSKSGQINIEPIQRAMQISHVKEAEKLEKHLPFFASVGSIAPYVGLFGTVWGIMTSFQALGQAQQATIAMVAPGISEALVATALGLFTAIPAVIAYNRYTTRANNLLNRYDLFQEEFVSLIEQQGHDS
;
A
#
# COMPACT_ATOMS: atom_id res chain seq x y z
N MET A 1 -31.84 -9.14 -20.24
CA MET A 1 -32.08 -7.69 -20.36
C MET A 1 -32.61 -7.18 -19.01
N TYR A 2 -31.80 -7.26 -17.95
CA TYR A 2 -32.19 -6.98 -16.55
C TYR A 2 -31.59 -5.68 -16.00
N PHE A 3 -31.11 -4.78 -16.88
CA PHE A 3 -30.47 -3.52 -16.46
C PHE A 3 -31.33 -2.29 -16.70
N TRP A 4 -32.56 -2.44 -17.22
CA TRP A 4 -33.40 -1.30 -17.60
C TRP A 4 -34.43 -0.92 -16.53
N GLN A 5 -34.70 -1.76 -15.53
CA GLN A 5 -35.71 -1.51 -14.49
C GLN A 5 -35.17 -1.07 -13.11
N ALA A 6 -33.87 -1.18 -12.84
CA ALA A 6 -33.30 -0.57 -11.63
C ALA A 6 -33.56 0.94 -11.57
N GLY A 7 -33.93 1.43 -10.38
CA GLY A 7 -33.87 2.86 -10.07
C GLY A 7 -32.48 3.41 -10.35
N LEU A 8 -32.40 4.62 -10.90
CA LEU A 8 -31.14 5.27 -11.31
C LEU A 8 -30.06 5.22 -10.22
N VAL A 9 -30.46 5.30 -8.95
CA VAL A 9 -29.59 5.21 -7.77
C VAL A 9 -28.89 3.84 -7.65
N VAL A 10 -29.61 2.72 -7.79
CA VAL A 10 -29.01 1.37 -7.62
C VAL A 10 -27.98 1.10 -8.71
N LYS A 11 -28.25 1.56 -9.96
CA LYS A 11 -27.28 1.46 -11.06
C LYS A 11 -26.01 2.26 -10.78
N LEU A 12 -26.14 3.48 -10.26
CA LEU A 12 -24.99 4.30 -9.87
C LEU A 12 -24.16 3.63 -8.77
N VAL A 13 -24.82 3.05 -7.76
CA VAL A 13 -24.14 2.30 -6.69
C VAL A 13 -23.35 1.12 -7.26
N MET A 14 -23.97 0.29 -8.10
CA MET A 14 -23.28 -0.85 -8.73
C MET A 14 -22.12 -0.41 -9.61
N PHE A 15 -22.29 0.68 -10.37
CA PHE A 15 -21.25 1.23 -11.22
C PHE A 15 -20.05 1.75 -10.42
N LEU A 16 -20.29 2.48 -9.32
CA LEU A 16 -19.24 2.95 -8.42
C LEU A 16 -18.48 1.77 -7.81
N LEU A 17 -19.20 0.76 -7.31
CA LEU A 17 -18.60 -0.46 -6.75
C LEU A 17 -17.74 -1.19 -7.80
N LEU A 18 -18.18 -1.22 -9.05
CA LEU A 18 -17.43 -1.83 -10.14
C LEU A 18 -16.11 -1.09 -10.42
N ILE A 19 -16.12 0.25 -10.46
CA ILE A 19 -14.89 1.05 -10.59
C ILE A 19 -13.95 0.83 -9.40
N ALA A 20 -14.49 0.81 -8.19
CA ALA A 20 -13.70 0.55 -6.98
C ALA A 20 -13.09 -0.85 -7.00
N SER A 21 -13.84 -1.86 -7.45
CA SER A 21 -13.38 -3.25 -7.60
C SER A 21 -12.23 -3.37 -8.59
N ILE A 22 -12.39 -2.80 -9.79
CA ILE A 22 -11.33 -2.81 -10.82
C ILE A 22 -10.08 -2.12 -10.28
N SER A 23 -10.23 -0.93 -9.69
CA SER A 23 -9.12 -0.17 -9.11
C SER A 23 -8.40 -0.96 -8.01
N SER A 24 -9.17 -1.63 -7.13
CA SER A 24 -8.63 -2.49 -6.08
C SER A 24 -7.79 -3.63 -6.66
N TRP A 25 -8.35 -4.41 -7.60
CA TRP A 25 -7.62 -5.51 -8.24
C TRP A 25 -6.35 -5.05 -8.96
N THR A 26 -6.42 -3.96 -9.72
CA THR A 26 -5.24 -3.39 -10.40
C THR A 26 -4.13 -3.06 -9.39
N LEU A 27 -4.46 -2.36 -8.30
CA LEU A 27 -3.49 -2.00 -7.26
C LEU A 27 -2.98 -3.23 -6.50
N ILE A 28 -3.82 -4.24 -6.28
CA ILE A 28 -3.42 -5.51 -5.65
C ILE A 28 -2.31 -6.16 -6.46
N PHE A 29 -2.49 -6.32 -7.78
CA PHE A 29 -1.45 -6.93 -8.60
C PHE A 29 -0.21 -6.05 -8.63
N GLN A 30 -0.35 -4.74 -8.90
CA GLN A 30 0.80 -3.82 -8.92
C GLN A 30 1.64 -3.91 -7.63
N ARG A 31 0.99 -3.95 -6.46
CA ARG A 31 1.68 -4.08 -5.17
C ARG A 31 2.30 -5.45 -4.94
N ALA A 32 1.70 -6.52 -5.43
CA ALA A 32 2.29 -7.86 -5.34
C ALA A 32 3.67 -7.89 -6.01
N TRP A 33 3.77 -7.33 -7.21
CA TRP A 33 5.04 -7.21 -7.95
C TRP A 33 6.01 -6.24 -7.28
N TYR A 34 5.53 -5.07 -6.84
CA TYR A 34 6.34 -4.07 -6.14
C TYR A 34 7.04 -4.65 -4.90
N PHE A 35 6.28 -5.29 -3.99
CA PHE A 35 6.86 -5.86 -2.77
C PHE A 35 7.80 -7.03 -3.06
N LYS A 36 7.51 -7.86 -4.08
CA LYS A 36 8.40 -8.93 -4.51
C LYS A 36 9.75 -8.38 -4.98
N ARG A 37 9.74 -7.30 -5.77
CA ARG A 37 10.96 -6.61 -6.22
C ARG A 37 11.72 -5.98 -5.05
N LYS A 38 11.03 -5.31 -4.14
CA LYS A 38 11.64 -4.65 -2.98
C LYS A 38 12.31 -5.62 -2.02
N LYS A 39 11.68 -6.76 -1.75
CA LYS A 39 12.27 -7.83 -0.94
C LYS A 39 13.57 -8.35 -1.56
N ARG A 40 13.58 -8.59 -2.87
CA ARG A 40 14.78 -9.04 -3.60
C ARG A 40 15.89 -7.99 -3.54
N GLN A 41 15.59 -6.74 -3.86
CA GLN A 41 16.55 -5.62 -3.79
C GLN A 41 17.16 -5.46 -2.39
N MET A 42 16.35 -5.60 -1.35
CA MET A 42 16.81 -5.57 0.04
C MET A 42 17.79 -6.71 0.33
N MET A 43 17.45 -7.95 -0.03
CA MET A 43 18.33 -9.11 0.19
C MET A 43 19.64 -8.96 -0.57
N ASP A 44 19.59 -8.59 -1.85
CA ASP A 44 20.77 -8.41 -2.70
C ASP A 44 21.68 -7.30 -2.12
N PHE A 45 21.10 -6.24 -1.57
CA PHE A 45 21.86 -5.17 -0.91
C PHE A 45 22.50 -5.62 0.41
N ILE A 46 21.76 -6.30 1.29
CA ILE A 46 22.29 -6.81 2.57
C ILE A 46 23.45 -7.75 2.34
N GLN A 47 23.34 -8.66 1.35
CA GLN A 47 24.41 -9.57 1.00
C GLN A 47 25.67 -8.81 0.56
N ARG A 48 25.54 -7.85 -0.36
CA ARG A 48 26.66 -7.01 -0.81
C ARG A 48 27.27 -6.17 0.31
N PHE A 49 26.44 -5.67 1.23
CA PHE A 49 26.90 -4.92 2.40
C PHE A 49 27.72 -5.82 3.34
N SER A 50 27.24 -7.03 3.64
CA SER A 50 27.93 -7.97 4.53
C SER A 50 29.23 -8.52 3.93
N GLU A 51 29.33 -8.64 2.61
CA GLU A 51 30.54 -9.10 1.91
C GLU A 51 31.55 -7.96 1.65
N SER A 52 31.13 -6.71 1.82
CA SER A 52 31.95 -5.54 1.47
C SER A 52 32.93 -5.18 2.58
N ALA A 53 34.21 -5.44 2.35
CA ALA A 53 35.29 -4.97 3.20
C ALA A 53 35.52 -3.43 3.13
N ASP A 54 35.02 -2.77 2.08
CA ASP A 54 35.22 -1.33 1.83
C ASP A 54 33.89 -0.65 1.46
N LEU A 55 33.30 0.03 2.46
CA LEU A 55 32.04 0.76 2.33
C LEU A 55 32.11 1.89 1.28
N GLY A 56 33.30 2.44 1.01
CA GLY A 56 33.50 3.48 0.00
C GLY A 56 33.33 2.96 -1.43
N LYS A 57 33.79 1.72 -1.69
CA LYS A 57 33.53 1.04 -2.97
C LYS A 57 32.05 0.78 -3.18
N LEU A 58 31.37 0.28 -2.15
CA LEU A 58 29.92 0.04 -2.19
C LEU A 58 29.15 1.34 -2.48
N TYR A 59 29.52 2.45 -1.83
CA TYR A 59 28.91 3.77 -2.09
C TYR A 59 29.10 4.23 -3.54
N THR A 60 30.30 4.06 -4.10
CA THR A 60 30.61 4.44 -5.48
C THR A 60 29.82 3.59 -6.48
N GLU A 61 29.69 2.29 -6.23
CA GLU A 61 28.90 1.38 -7.07
C GLU A 61 27.40 1.71 -7.05
N ILE A 62 26.86 2.07 -5.89
CA ILE A 62 25.45 2.48 -5.79
C ILE A 62 25.19 3.78 -6.54
N ASN A 63 26.12 4.73 -6.48
CA ASN A 63 26.01 6.01 -7.19
C ASN A 63 26.26 5.90 -8.71
N SER A 64 27.05 4.93 -9.16
CA SER A 64 27.33 4.72 -10.59
C SER A 64 26.17 4.04 -11.32
N GLN A 65 25.26 3.38 -10.59
CA GLN A 65 24.04 2.84 -11.16
C GLN A 65 23.05 3.97 -11.50
N SER A 66 22.76 4.16 -12.78
CA SER A 66 21.77 5.14 -13.28
C SER A 66 20.32 4.89 -12.79
N SER A 67 20.06 3.79 -12.10
CA SER A 67 18.75 3.48 -11.54
C SER A 67 18.47 4.30 -10.28
N LYS A 68 17.22 4.75 -10.10
CA LYS A 68 16.79 5.42 -8.88
C LYS A 68 17.14 4.57 -7.65
N ILE A 69 18.02 5.10 -6.80
CA ILE A 69 18.41 4.52 -5.51
C ILE A 69 17.18 4.50 -4.59
N GLN A 70 16.84 3.34 -4.03
CA GLN A 70 15.65 3.15 -3.21
C GLN A 70 15.86 2.05 -2.15
N GLY A 71 14.98 1.99 -1.16
CA GLY A 71 15.06 1.05 -0.03
C GLY A 71 16.32 1.26 0.81
N LEU A 72 16.92 0.15 1.27
CA LEU A 72 18.14 0.18 2.07
C LEU A 72 19.29 0.94 1.41
N ALA A 73 19.46 0.82 0.09
CA ALA A 73 20.54 1.49 -0.61
C ALA A 73 20.44 3.03 -0.51
N ALA A 74 19.22 3.57 -0.45
CA ALA A 74 19.01 5.01 -0.27
C ALA A 74 19.35 5.46 1.15
N ILE A 75 18.99 4.64 2.14
CA ILE A 75 19.29 4.90 3.55
C ILE A 75 20.80 4.87 3.77
N PHE A 76 21.49 3.83 3.27
CA PHE A 76 22.94 3.74 3.28
C PHE A 76 23.61 4.93 2.58
N GLN A 77 23.16 5.28 1.38
CA GLN A 77 23.72 6.43 0.64
C GLN A 77 23.59 7.74 1.44
N ALA A 78 22.45 7.96 2.11
CA ALA A 78 22.21 9.14 2.93
C ALA A 78 23.15 9.17 4.15
N GLY A 79 23.27 8.06 4.88
CA GLY A 79 24.15 7.96 6.04
C GLY A 79 25.63 8.05 5.66
N PHE A 80 26.07 7.28 4.67
CA PHE A 80 27.47 7.24 4.24
C PHE A 80 27.96 8.57 3.66
N LYS A 81 27.10 9.30 2.94
CA LYS A 81 27.42 10.66 2.47
C LYS A 81 27.77 11.59 3.64
N GLU A 82 27.02 11.50 4.73
CA GLU A 82 27.22 12.32 5.91
C GLU A 82 28.45 11.87 6.70
N PHE A 83 28.67 10.55 6.81
CA PHE A 83 29.89 9.98 7.39
C PHE A 83 31.16 10.50 6.70
N VAL A 84 31.19 10.48 5.36
CA VAL A 84 32.33 11.02 4.58
C VAL A 84 32.52 12.52 4.83
N ARG A 85 31.44 13.28 5.04
CA ARG A 85 31.50 14.70 5.36
C ARG A 85 32.08 14.94 6.76
N SER A 86 31.64 14.19 7.76
CA SER A 86 32.14 14.28 9.15
C SER A 86 33.59 13.83 9.27
N SER A 87 33.98 12.74 8.59
CA SER A 87 35.36 12.26 8.57
C SER A 87 36.34 13.31 8.04
N LYS A 88 35.98 14.07 6.99
CA LYS A 88 36.79 15.19 6.48
C LYS A 88 36.95 16.35 7.47
N SER A 89 36.02 16.49 8.42
CA SER A 89 36.08 17.53 9.45
C SER A 89 36.92 17.11 10.67
N GLY A 90 37.46 15.89 10.70
CA GLY A 90 38.29 15.38 11.79
C GLY A 90 37.53 14.92 13.04
N GLN A 91 36.20 15.02 13.06
CA GLN A 91 35.37 14.54 14.16
C GLN A 91 34.12 13.85 13.61
N ILE A 92 34.00 12.55 13.88
CA ILE A 92 32.82 11.77 13.50
C ILE A 92 31.70 12.12 14.47
N ASN A 93 30.65 12.79 13.96
CA ASN A 93 29.43 13.04 14.71
C ASN A 93 28.33 12.11 14.18
N ILE A 94 27.81 11.26 15.05
CA ILE A 94 26.79 10.25 14.71
C ILE A 94 25.42 10.88 14.48
N GLU A 95 25.10 11.99 15.15
CA GLU A 95 23.76 12.58 15.12
C GLU A 95 23.35 13.03 13.69
N PRO A 96 24.19 13.75 12.91
CA PRO A 96 23.88 14.07 11.52
C PRO A 96 23.67 12.83 10.63
N ILE A 97 24.46 11.78 10.85
CA ILE A 97 24.41 10.52 10.07
C ILE A 97 23.08 9.81 10.33
N GLN A 98 22.72 9.61 11.60
CA GLN A 98 21.43 9.05 12.01
C GLN A 98 20.26 9.88 11.47
N ARG A 99 20.33 11.21 11.57
CA ARG A 99 19.28 12.10 11.04
C ARG A 99 19.11 11.94 9.53
N ALA A 100 20.20 11.87 8.77
CA ALA A 100 20.14 11.68 7.32
C ALA A 100 19.50 10.33 6.93
N MET A 101 19.86 9.27 7.65
CA MET A 101 19.26 7.94 7.47
C MET A 101 17.77 7.92 7.81
N GLN A 102 17.37 8.54 8.93
CA GLN A 102 15.97 8.63 9.36
C GLN A 102 15.10 9.41 8.35
N ILE A 103 15.62 10.51 7.79
CA ILE A 103 14.91 11.23 6.72
C ILE A 103 14.71 10.32 5.48
N SER A 104 15.72 9.54 5.11
CA SER A 104 15.59 8.59 4.00
C SER A 104 14.64 7.44 4.34
N HIS A 105 14.65 6.98 5.58
CA HIS A 105 13.76 5.94 6.09
C HIS A 105 12.29 6.34 5.95
N VAL A 106 11.92 7.53 6.44
CA VAL A 106 10.55 8.07 6.32
C VAL A 106 10.12 8.18 4.85
N LYS A 107 11.01 8.68 3.97
CA LYS A 107 10.71 8.77 2.52
C LYS A 107 10.48 7.41 1.86
N GLU A 108 11.17 6.36 2.30
CA GLU A 108 10.94 5.01 1.79
C GLU A 108 9.67 4.40 2.41
N ALA A 109 9.37 4.68 3.68
CA ALA A 109 8.14 4.27 4.35
C ALA A 109 6.90 4.78 3.61
N GLU A 110 6.86 6.07 3.28
CA GLU A 110 5.78 6.67 2.48
C GLU A 110 5.55 5.92 1.15
N LYS A 111 6.62 5.47 0.48
CA LYS A 111 6.51 4.70 -0.78
C LYS A 111 5.93 3.31 -0.56
N LEU A 112 6.31 2.64 0.54
CA LEU A 112 5.76 1.33 0.92
C LEU A 112 4.27 1.46 1.24
N GLU A 113 3.88 2.52 1.93
CA GLU A 113 2.53 2.71 2.48
C GLU A 113 1.54 3.42 1.53
N LYS A 114 2.01 4.08 0.47
CA LYS A 114 1.21 4.94 -0.43
C LYS A 114 -0.19 4.43 -0.87
N HIS A 115 -0.43 3.11 -0.93
CA HIS A 115 -1.73 2.54 -1.34
C HIS A 115 -2.51 1.86 -0.20
N LEU A 116 -1.94 1.76 1.00
CA LEU A 116 -2.63 1.16 2.14
C LEU A 116 -3.91 1.93 2.53
N PRO A 117 -3.93 3.28 2.56
CA PRO A 117 -5.16 4.01 2.86
C PRO A 117 -6.29 3.69 1.89
N PHE A 118 -5.99 3.54 0.61
CA PHE A 118 -7.00 3.16 -0.40
C PHE A 118 -7.62 1.79 -0.10
N PHE A 119 -6.81 0.77 0.19
CA PHE A 119 -7.33 -0.55 0.53
C PHE A 119 -8.13 -0.54 1.83
N ALA A 120 -7.69 0.24 2.83
CA ALA A 120 -8.43 0.42 4.08
C ALA A 120 -9.80 1.05 3.84
N SER A 121 -9.86 2.13 3.06
CA SER A 121 -11.12 2.82 2.75
C SER A 121 -12.07 1.96 1.91
N VAL A 122 -11.58 1.31 0.85
CA VAL A 122 -12.43 0.43 0.03
C VAL A 122 -12.91 -0.77 0.86
N GLY A 123 -12.02 -1.36 1.65
CA GLY A 123 -12.35 -2.49 2.51
C GLY A 123 -13.41 -2.17 3.57
N SER A 124 -13.41 -0.95 4.14
CA SER A 124 -14.36 -0.56 5.17
C SER A 124 -15.67 0.01 4.60
N ILE A 125 -15.63 0.74 3.48
CA ILE A 125 -16.79 1.50 2.98
C ILE A 125 -17.61 0.72 1.96
N ALA A 126 -16.99 -0.14 1.13
CA ALA A 126 -17.70 -0.85 0.05
C ALA A 126 -18.89 -1.71 0.53
N PRO A 127 -18.85 -2.40 1.69
CA PRO A 127 -20.02 -3.12 2.20
C PRO A 127 -21.20 -2.20 2.50
N TYR A 128 -20.94 -1.02 3.08
CA TYR A 128 -21.97 -0.04 3.40
C TYR A 128 -22.57 0.61 2.15
N VAL A 129 -21.76 0.83 1.12
CA VAL A 129 -22.25 1.30 -0.19
C VAL A 129 -23.17 0.25 -0.83
N GLY A 130 -22.81 -1.03 -0.76
CA GLY A 130 -23.67 -2.13 -1.21
C GLY A 130 -24.98 -2.23 -0.42
N LEU A 131 -24.91 -2.16 0.91
CA LEU A 131 -26.07 -2.14 1.80
C LEU A 131 -27.01 -0.97 1.48
N PHE A 132 -26.46 0.23 1.27
CA PHE A 132 -27.23 1.40 0.85
C PHE A 132 -27.98 1.12 -0.46
N GLY A 133 -27.32 0.55 -1.46
CA GLY A 133 -27.95 0.14 -2.72
C GLY A 133 -29.11 -0.84 -2.50
N THR A 134 -28.95 -1.79 -1.59
CA THR A 134 -30.01 -2.76 -1.26
C THR A 134 -31.20 -2.10 -0.57
N VAL A 135 -30.95 -1.27 0.46
CA VAL A 135 -32.01 -0.55 1.19
C VAL A 135 -32.80 0.33 0.23
N TRP A 136 -32.11 1.08 -0.63
CA TRP A 136 -32.75 1.94 -1.61
C TRP A 136 -33.58 1.14 -2.62
N GLY A 137 -33.02 0.07 -3.19
CA GLY A 137 -33.72 -0.76 -4.18
C GLY A 137 -34.99 -1.40 -3.61
N ILE A 138 -34.91 -1.95 -2.40
CA ILE A 138 -36.05 -2.51 -1.68
C ILE A 138 -37.11 -1.43 -1.42
N MET A 139 -36.71 -0.26 -0.92
CA MET A 139 -37.61 0.87 -0.68
C MET A 139 -38.37 1.27 -1.95
N THR A 140 -37.66 1.44 -3.07
CA THR A 140 -38.31 1.80 -4.35
C THR A 140 -39.25 0.72 -4.87
N SER A 141 -38.93 -0.56 -4.65
CA SER A 141 -39.79 -1.69 -5.05
C SER A 141 -41.10 -1.69 -4.26
N PHE A 142 -41.05 -1.46 -2.94
CA PHE A 142 -42.25 -1.37 -2.10
C PHE A 142 -43.10 -0.13 -2.40
N GLN A 143 -42.47 1.01 -2.72
CA GLN A 143 -43.20 2.21 -3.14
C GLN A 143 -43.98 1.98 -4.43
N ALA A 144 -43.38 1.31 -5.43
CA ALA A 144 -44.06 0.96 -6.68
C ALA A 144 -45.23 0.02 -6.44
N LEU A 145 -45.08 -0.96 -5.53
CA LEU A 145 -46.15 -1.88 -5.15
C LEU A 145 -47.33 -1.16 -4.48
N GLY A 146 -47.05 -0.18 -3.60
CA GLY A 146 -48.08 0.59 -2.91
C GLY A 146 -48.89 1.54 -3.82
N GLN A 147 -48.37 1.87 -5.00
CA GLN A 147 -49.05 2.68 -6.01
C GLN A 147 -49.80 1.84 -7.05
N ALA A 148 -49.61 0.53 -7.07
CA ALA A 148 -50.21 -0.35 -8.06
C ALA A 148 -51.67 -0.69 -7.70
N GLN A 149 -52.56 -0.63 -8.70
CA GLN A 149 -53.97 -1.03 -8.52
C GLN A 149 -54.14 -2.51 -8.18
N GLN A 150 -53.20 -3.37 -8.62
CA GLN A 150 -53.20 -4.79 -8.30
C GLN A 150 -51.78 -5.25 -7.94
N ALA A 151 -51.55 -5.54 -6.67
CA ALA A 151 -50.26 -5.94 -6.15
C ALA A 151 -49.94 -7.41 -6.48
N THR A 152 -48.79 -7.66 -7.11
CA THR A 152 -48.27 -9.01 -7.39
C THR A 152 -46.79 -9.09 -7.07
N ILE A 153 -46.32 -10.24 -6.61
CA ILE A 153 -44.91 -10.47 -6.27
C ILE A 153 -44.01 -10.28 -7.50
N ALA A 154 -44.51 -10.64 -8.68
CA ALA A 154 -43.77 -10.51 -9.94
C ALA A 154 -43.37 -9.05 -10.25
N MET A 155 -44.10 -8.05 -9.75
CA MET A 155 -43.76 -6.64 -9.96
C MET A 155 -42.56 -6.16 -9.15
N VAL A 156 -42.34 -6.70 -7.95
CA VAL A 156 -41.23 -6.27 -7.06
C VAL A 156 -40.01 -7.17 -7.14
N ALA A 157 -40.18 -8.42 -7.59
CA ALA A 157 -39.10 -9.40 -7.65
C ALA A 157 -37.84 -8.92 -8.40
N PRO A 158 -37.94 -8.24 -9.57
CA PRO A 158 -36.77 -7.72 -10.26
C PRO A 158 -35.99 -6.69 -9.43
N GLY A 159 -36.68 -5.69 -8.87
CA GLY A 159 -36.04 -4.60 -8.11
C GLY A 159 -35.39 -5.09 -6.82
N ILE A 160 -36.00 -6.07 -6.14
CA ILE A 160 -35.40 -6.70 -4.95
C ILE A 160 -34.17 -7.54 -5.35
N SER A 161 -34.24 -8.27 -6.46
CA SER A 161 -33.09 -9.06 -6.95
C SER A 161 -31.89 -8.16 -7.29
N GLU A 162 -32.10 -7.07 -8.03
CA GLU A 162 -31.06 -6.08 -8.34
C GLU A 162 -30.48 -5.45 -7.06
N ALA A 163 -31.34 -5.13 -6.10
CA ALA A 163 -30.94 -4.59 -4.80
C ALA A 163 -29.98 -5.55 -4.07
N LEU A 164 -30.25 -6.85 -4.06
CA LEU A 164 -29.37 -7.86 -3.43
C LEU A 164 -28.01 -7.99 -4.13
N VAL A 165 -27.97 -7.82 -5.46
CA VAL A 165 -26.72 -7.82 -6.23
C VAL A 165 -25.79 -6.68 -5.79
N ALA A 166 -26.34 -5.50 -5.43
CA ALA A 166 -25.53 -4.38 -4.94
C ALA A 166 -24.75 -4.72 -3.66
N THR A 167 -25.37 -5.42 -2.69
CA THR A 167 -24.66 -5.90 -1.50
C THR A 167 -23.61 -6.94 -1.84
N ALA A 168 -23.93 -7.89 -2.73
CA ALA A 168 -22.97 -8.91 -3.15
C ALA A 168 -21.72 -8.28 -3.81
N LEU A 169 -21.90 -7.26 -4.66
CA LEU A 169 -20.80 -6.50 -5.25
C LEU A 169 -20.00 -5.70 -4.22
N GLY A 170 -20.68 -5.14 -3.21
CA GLY A 170 -20.04 -4.45 -2.09
C GLY A 170 -19.08 -5.37 -1.34
N LEU A 171 -19.54 -6.57 -0.98
CA LEU A 171 -18.71 -7.58 -0.32
C LEU A 171 -17.59 -8.10 -1.22
N PHE A 172 -17.88 -8.38 -2.50
CA PHE A 172 -16.88 -8.82 -3.47
C PHE A 172 -15.77 -7.78 -3.68
N THR A 173 -16.08 -6.50 -3.53
CA THR A 173 -15.10 -5.40 -3.60
C THR A 173 -14.31 -5.25 -2.31
N ALA A 174 -14.98 -5.37 -1.16
CA ALA A 174 -14.39 -5.16 0.16
C ALA A 174 -13.42 -6.28 0.57
N ILE A 175 -13.81 -7.55 0.41
CA ILE A 175 -13.04 -8.69 0.93
C ILE A 175 -11.61 -8.73 0.37
N PRO A 176 -11.39 -8.65 -0.97
CA PRO A 176 -10.03 -8.61 -1.51
C PRO A 176 -9.23 -7.39 -1.05
N ALA A 177 -9.89 -6.23 -0.90
CA ALA A 177 -9.23 -5.01 -0.42
C ALA A 177 -8.74 -5.16 1.02
N VAL A 178 -9.53 -5.74 1.92
CA VAL A 178 -9.13 -6.01 3.31
C VAL A 178 -7.98 -7.01 3.38
N ILE A 179 -8.03 -8.10 2.59
CA ILE A 179 -6.94 -9.09 2.52
C ILE A 179 -5.65 -8.43 2.03
N ALA A 180 -5.76 -7.58 0.99
CA ALA A 180 -4.63 -6.86 0.43
C ALA A 180 -4.03 -5.86 1.42
N TYR A 181 -4.88 -5.09 2.11
CA TYR A 181 -4.47 -4.16 3.17
C TYR A 181 -3.62 -4.90 4.21
N ASN A 182 -4.17 -5.95 4.83
CA ASN A 182 -3.46 -6.71 5.87
C ASN A 182 -2.13 -7.27 5.35
N ARG A 183 -2.15 -7.91 4.17
CA ARG A 183 -0.95 -8.50 3.56
C ARG A 183 0.14 -7.45 3.28
N TYR A 184 -0.24 -6.29 2.77
CA TYR A 184 0.71 -5.26 2.37
C TYR A 184 1.20 -4.41 3.55
N THR A 185 0.37 -4.20 4.57
CA THR A 185 0.80 -3.61 5.85
C THR A 185 1.84 -4.49 6.51
N THR A 186 1.60 -5.81 6.64
CA THR A 186 2.60 -6.73 7.21
C THR A 186 3.91 -6.72 6.40
N ARG A 187 3.83 -6.68 5.07
CA ARG A 187 5.04 -6.61 4.22
C ARG A 187 5.78 -5.29 4.31
N ALA A 188 5.07 -4.17 4.44
CA ALA A 188 5.67 -2.87 4.67
C ALA A 188 6.42 -2.86 6.00
N ASN A 189 5.75 -3.25 7.09
CA ASN A 189 6.35 -3.31 8.43
C ASN A 189 7.58 -4.23 8.47
N ASN A 190 7.51 -5.41 7.84
CA ASN A 190 8.66 -6.30 7.75
C ASN A 190 9.87 -5.68 7.03
N LEU A 191 9.64 -4.83 6.01
CA LEU A 191 10.72 -4.12 5.32
C LEU A 191 11.25 -2.96 6.17
N LEU A 192 10.36 -2.20 6.83
CA LEU A 192 10.74 -1.10 7.71
C LEU A 192 11.58 -1.57 8.89
N ASN A 193 11.17 -2.66 9.56
CA ASN A 193 11.95 -3.25 10.64
C ASN A 193 13.37 -3.66 10.16
N ARG A 194 13.50 -4.12 8.91
CA ARG A 194 14.82 -4.43 8.32
C ARG A 194 15.63 -3.17 8.02
N TYR A 195 14.98 -2.05 7.75
CA TYR A 195 15.64 -0.76 7.57
C TYR A 195 16.13 -0.19 8.89
N ASP A 196 15.38 -0.38 9.97
CA ASP A 196 15.79 0.03 11.32
C ASP A 196 17.00 -0.79 11.79
N LEU A 197 16.93 -2.12 11.68
CA LEU A 197 18.07 -3.00 12.02
C LEU A 197 19.34 -2.62 11.24
N PHE A 198 19.21 -2.35 9.94
CA PHE A 198 20.35 -1.92 9.14
C PHE A 198 20.96 -0.59 9.61
N GLN A 199 20.12 0.37 10.03
CA GLN A 199 20.61 1.65 10.54
C GLN A 199 21.41 1.46 11.84
N GLU A 200 20.93 0.60 12.74
CA GLU A 200 21.63 0.25 13.98
C GLU A 200 22.98 -0.42 13.69
N GLU A 201 23.00 -1.42 12.81
CA GLU A 201 24.23 -2.09 12.37
C GLU A 201 25.22 -1.09 11.75
N PHE A 202 24.73 -0.20 10.89
CA PHE A 202 25.59 0.80 10.22
C PHE A 202 26.17 1.83 11.19
N VAL A 203 25.39 2.31 12.17
CA VAL A 203 25.90 3.21 13.21
C VAL A 203 26.96 2.50 14.05
N SER A 204 26.70 1.26 14.47
CA SER A 204 27.65 0.49 15.28
C SER A 204 28.99 0.29 14.56
N LEU A 205 28.97 0.02 13.25
CA LEU A 205 30.18 -0.09 12.43
C LEU A 205 30.96 1.23 12.36
N ILE A 206 30.28 2.37 12.26
CA ILE A 206 30.92 3.69 12.26
C ILE A 206 31.55 3.99 13.63
N GLU A 207 30.86 3.69 14.72
CA GLU A 207 31.36 3.90 16.07
C GLU A 207 32.62 3.07 16.37
N GLN A 208 32.67 1.83 15.89
CA GLN A 208 33.88 0.99 16.00
C GLN A 208 35.07 1.60 15.22
N GLN A 209 34.86 2.04 13.98
CA GLN A 209 35.93 2.67 13.20
C GLN A 209 36.43 3.99 13.82
N GLY A 210 35.53 4.74 14.45
CA GLY A 210 35.88 5.97 15.16
C GLY A 210 36.65 5.75 16.47
N HIS A 211 36.62 4.55 17.05
CA HIS A 211 37.38 4.20 18.26
C HIS A 211 38.79 3.67 17.96
N ASP A 212 38.99 3.08 16.78
CA ASP A 212 40.28 2.50 16.33
C ASP A 212 41.19 3.52 15.59
N SER A 213 40.76 4.78 15.48
CA SER A 213 41.48 5.89 14.81
C SER A 213 41.99 6.92 15.81
#